data_AF-A0A4P6MWZ7-F1
#
_entry.id   AF-A0A4P6MWZ7-F1
#
_cell.length_a   1.000
_cell.length_b   1.000
_cell.length_c   1.000
_cell.angle_alpha   90.00
_cell.angle_beta   90.00
_cell.angle_gamma   90.00
#
_symmetry.space_group_name_H-M   'P 1'
#
loop_
_entity.id
_entity.type
_entity.pdbx_description
1 polymer ?
#
loop_
_entity_poly.entity_id
_entity_poly.type
_entity_poly.pdbx_seq_one_letter_code
_entity_poly.pdbx_strand_id
1 'polypeptide(L)'
;MATALGSGLGSALRRWTPGALYGAPLRWTTPRLAGRSDRHHVALTLDDGPDPLSTPLVLRTLARHEVRATYFLVGEHIADNRALVEQMHAEGHELAVHGWTHRSVVGLSRQRLRDDLERTCAAITQITGTRPRWHRPPFGITTLASRDAARDTGLTPVLWTAWGRDWSRWVGPAGITRRVELTLRPGGTVLLHDTDRYASPGSWRRTDAALDTLLTRWASSGVPVGPLAEHWSRDEVVPISRCRPGPAGPPSP
;
A
#
# COMPACT_ATOMS: atom_id res chain seq x y z
N MET A 1 -22.15 -58.80 -18.57
CA MET A 1 -21.24 -58.02 -19.44
C MET A 1 -21.39 -56.56 -19.07
N ALA A 2 -20.40 -56.01 -18.37
CA ALA A 2 -20.37 -54.63 -17.93
C ALA A 2 -19.83 -53.76 -19.08
N THR A 3 -20.61 -52.81 -19.56
CA THR A 3 -20.18 -51.80 -20.53
C THR A 3 -20.07 -50.44 -19.84
N ALA A 4 -18.84 -49.95 -19.82
CA ALA A 4 -18.42 -48.69 -19.26
C ALA A 4 -18.96 -47.50 -20.07
N LEU A 5 -19.49 -46.49 -19.37
CA LEU A 5 -19.68 -45.15 -19.90
C LEU A 5 -18.42 -44.33 -19.60
N GLY A 6 -17.63 -44.07 -20.63
CA GLY A 6 -16.62 -43.02 -20.62
C GLY A 6 -17.02 -41.94 -21.62
N SER A 7 -17.06 -40.68 -21.20
CA SER A 7 -16.54 -39.54 -21.96
C SER A 7 -16.75 -38.22 -21.21
N GLY A 8 -15.62 -37.56 -20.91
CA GLY A 8 -15.46 -36.14 -21.16
C GLY A 8 -16.16 -35.15 -20.24
N LEU A 9 -15.56 -34.87 -19.09
CA LEU A 9 -15.60 -33.52 -18.51
C LEU A 9 -14.18 -33.01 -18.38
N GLY A 10 -13.86 -32.04 -19.24
CA GLY A 10 -12.58 -31.38 -19.35
C GLY A 10 -12.12 -30.81 -18.02
N SER A 11 -10.85 -31.06 -17.75
CA SER A 11 -10.06 -30.60 -16.62
C SER A 11 -9.96 -29.08 -16.56
N ALA A 12 -10.93 -28.42 -15.91
CA ALA A 12 -10.79 -27.06 -15.42
C ALA A 12 -10.49 -27.04 -13.91
N LEU A 13 -9.53 -27.85 -13.47
CA LEU A 13 -8.94 -27.69 -12.14
C LEU A 13 -7.94 -26.52 -12.21
N ARG A 14 -8.42 -25.34 -11.81
CA ARG A 14 -7.59 -24.22 -11.35
C ARG A 14 -6.51 -24.80 -10.44
N ARG A 15 -5.27 -24.83 -10.93
CA ARG A 15 -4.09 -25.16 -10.13
C ARG A 15 -3.95 -24.09 -9.06
N TRP A 16 -4.42 -24.40 -7.86
CA TRP A 16 -3.99 -23.78 -6.63
C TRP A 16 -2.48 -24.07 -6.51
N THR A 17 -1.64 -23.09 -6.81
CA THR A 17 -0.22 -23.17 -6.47
C THR A 17 -0.06 -22.90 -4.97
N PRO A 18 0.51 -23.84 -4.18
CA PRO A 18 0.89 -23.56 -2.81
C PRO A 18 1.99 -22.48 -2.83
N GLY A 19 1.68 -21.29 -2.33
CA GLY A 19 2.60 -20.14 -2.36
C GLY A 19 1.92 -18.77 -2.34
N ALA A 20 0.61 -18.70 -2.63
CA ALA A 20 -0.20 -17.53 -2.35
C ALA A 20 -0.53 -17.50 -0.84
N LEU A 21 0.30 -16.83 -0.05
CA LEU A 21 -0.06 -16.51 1.33
C LEU A 21 -1.14 -15.42 1.28
N TYR A 22 -2.40 -15.83 1.35
CA TYR A 22 -3.44 -14.94 1.84
C TYR A 22 -3.07 -14.58 3.28
N GLY A 23 -2.69 -13.33 3.49
CA GLY A 23 -1.93 -12.86 4.64
C GLY A 23 -2.60 -12.95 6.01
N ALA A 24 -3.66 -13.74 6.22
CA ALA A 24 -4.28 -13.87 7.53
C ALA A 24 -3.29 -14.38 8.60
N PRO A 25 -2.74 -15.61 8.56
CA PRO A 25 -1.86 -16.09 9.63
C PRO A 25 -0.56 -15.30 9.74
N LEU A 26 -0.03 -14.78 8.62
CA LEU A 26 1.21 -14.02 8.61
C LEU A 26 1.03 -12.63 9.24
N ARG A 27 -0.09 -11.93 9.03
CA ARG A 27 -0.37 -10.61 9.64
C ARG A 27 -0.47 -10.66 11.17
N TRP A 28 -0.88 -11.81 11.74
CA TRP A 28 -0.94 -11.97 13.20
C TRP A 28 0.45 -12.12 13.83
N THR A 29 1.39 -12.78 13.13
CA THR A 29 2.75 -13.02 13.64
C THR A 29 3.78 -12.01 13.17
N THR A 30 3.40 -11.11 12.24
CA THR A 30 4.29 -10.04 11.73
C THR A 30 3.61 -8.66 11.85
N PRO A 31 3.57 -8.07 13.06
CA PRO A 31 2.90 -6.79 13.32
C PRO A 31 3.29 -5.67 12.36
N ARG A 32 4.59 -5.55 12.04
CA ARG A 32 5.10 -4.54 11.09
C ARG A 32 4.53 -4.72 9.68
N LEU A 33 4.52 -5.95 9.15
CA LEU A 33 3.92 -6.23 7.84
C LEU A 33 2.42 -5.95 7.85
N ALA A 34 1.73 -6.20 8.97
CA ALA A 34 0.33 -5.86 9.12
C ALA A 34 0.06 -4.35 9.22
N GLY A 35 1.08 -3.51 9.36
CA GLY A 35 0.92 -2.07 9.62
C GLY A 35 0.48 -1.77 11.05
N ARG A 36 0.83 -2.63 12.01
CA ARG A 36 0.53 -2.43 13.42
C ARG A 36 1.73 -1.84 14.15
N SER A 37 1.46 -0.80 14.92
CA SER A 37 2.38 -0.16 15.85
C SER A 37 1.91 -0.33 17.29
N ASP A 38 2.81 -0.18 18.25
CA ASP A 38 2.52 -0.04 19.68
C ASP A 38 2.26 1.42 20.09
N ARG A 39 2.53 2.38 19.20
CA ARG A 39 2.23 3.80 19.42
C ARG A 39 0.72 4.05 19.42
N HIS A 40 0.32 5.02 20.24
CA HIS A 40 -1.02 5.59 20.19
C HIS A 40 -1.14 6.54 18.98
N HIS A 41 -1.11 5.99 17.77
CA HIS A 41 -1.16 6.69 16.48
C HIS A 41 -2.00 5.88 15.48
N VAL A 42 -2.71 6.57 14.58
CA VAL A 42 -3.39 5.96 13.43
C VAL A 42 -2.69 6.36 12.13
N ALA A 43 -2.12 5.38 11.43
CA ALA A 43 -1.53 5.62 10.12
C ALA A 43 -2.63 5.67 9.07
N LEU A 44 -2.86 6.85 8.50
CA LEU A 44 -3.80 7.04 7.40
C LEU A 44 -3.09 6.82 6.07
N THR A 45 -3.58 5.87 5.27
CA THR A 45 -2.96 5.53 3.98
C THR A 45 -3.98 5.48 2.85
N LEU A 46 -3.56 5.98 1.68
CA LEU A 46 -4.35 6.06 0.45
C LEU A 46 -3.59 5.36 -0.68
N ASP A 47 -4.22 4.38 -1.33
CA ASP A 47 -3.64 3.62 -2.45
C ASP A 47 -4.17 4.14 -3.81
N ASP A 48 -3.45 3.75 -4.87
CA ASP A 48 -3.81 3.83 -6.31
C ASP A 48 -3.56 5.15 -7.04
N GLY A 49 -3.37 6.26 -6.32
CA GLY A 49 -3.00 7.55 -6.91
C GLY A 49 -1.61 7.56 -7.59
N PRO A 50 -1.18 8.72 -8.13
CA PRO A 50 -1.92 9.98 -8.20
C PRO A 50 -2.96 9.98 -9.33
N ASP A 51 -4.04 10.72 -9.14
CA ASP A 51 -5.07 10.98 -10.13
C ASP A 51 -5.39 12.49 -10.19
N PRO A 52 -5.24 13.14 -11.36
CA PRO A 52 -5.40 14.59 -11.45
C PRO A 52 -6.84 15.05 -11.19
N LEU A 53 -7.83 14.16 -11.26
CA LEU A 53 -9.23 14.50 -11.01
C LEU A 53 -9.61 14.39 -9.53
N SER A 54 -9.17 13.32 -8.85
CA SER A 54 -9.66 12.98 -7.50
C SER A 54 -8.66 13.26 -6.38
N THR A 55 -7.36 13.02 -6.58
CA THR A 55 -6.33 13.25 -5.55
C THR A 55 -6.35 14.69 -5.02
N PRO A 56 -6.45 15.76 -5.84
CA PRO A 56 -6.53 17.13 -5.32
C PRO A 56 -7.71 17.39 -4.39
N LEU A 57 -8.83 16.68 -4.59
CA LEU A 57 -10.03 16.84 -3.78
C LEU A 57 -9.83 16.22 -2.39
N VAL A 58 -9.21 15.05 -2.35
CA VAL A 58 -8.84 14.38 -1.10
C VAL A 58 -7.77 15.17 -0.34
N LEU A 59 -6.77 15.73 -1.04
CA LEU A 59 -5.78 16.63 -0.43
C LEU A 59 -6.44 17.84 0.25
N ARG A 60 -7.43 18.47 -0.40
CA ARG A 60 -8.19 19.57 0.23
C ARG A 60 -8.92 19.14 1.49
N THR A 61 -9.47 17.93 1.53
CA THR A 61 -10.09 17.41 2.75
C THR A 61 -9.05 17.20 3.84
N LEU A 62 -7.92 16.57 3.53
CA LEU A 62 -6.82 16.41 4.48
C LEU A 62 -6.31 17.75 5.04
N ALA A 63 -6.14 18.76 4.19
CA ALA A 63 -5.70 20.10 4.57
C ALA A 63 -6.69 20.80 5.52
N ARG A 64 -8.01 20.67 5.30
CA ARG A 64 -9.02 21.24 6.22
C ARG A 64 -8.94 20.66 7.64
N HIS A 65 -8.50 19.41 7.75
CA HIS A 65 -8.33 18.71 9.02
C HIS A 65 -6.89 18.80 9.57
N GLU A 66 -5.98 19.50 8.86
CA GLU A 66 -4.56 19.59 9.20
C GLU A 66 -3.87 18.22 9.34
N VAL A 67 -4.35 17.21 8.61
CA VAL A 67 -3.85 15.83 8.66
C VAL A 67 -2.99 15.51 7.44
N ARG A 68 -1.83 14.90 7.69
CA ARG A 68 -0.97 14.33 6.65
C ARG A 68 -1.22 12.82 6.55
N ALA A 69 -0.91 12.23 5.41
CA ALA A 69 -1.19 10.81 5.11
C ALA A 69 -0.04 10.19 4.32
N THR A 70 0.00 8.87 4.22
CA THR A 70 0.89 8.17 3.28
C THR A 70 0.13 7.77 2.02
N TYR A 71 0.61 8.19 0.87
CA TYR A 71 0.08 7.80 -0.44
C TYR A 71 0.94 6.72 -1.07
N PHE A 72 0.36 5.56 -1.37
CA PHE A 72 1.00 4.50 -2.14
C PHE A 72 0.72 4.70 -3.61
N LEU A 73 1.71 5.23 -4.32
CA LEU A 73 1.56 5.64 -5.72
C LEU A 73 1.83 4.47 -6.67
N VAL A 74 1.02 4.37 -7.72
CA VAL A 74 1.29 3.49 -8.86
C VAL A 74 2.19 4.24 -9.85
N GLY A 75 3.36 3.66 -10.14
CA GLY A 75 4.42 4.34 -10.87
C GLY A 75 4.03 4.84 -12.26
N GLU A 76 3.19 4.09 -12.99
CA GLU A 76 2.76 4.46 -14.35
C GLU A 76 1.99 5.80 -14.40
N HIS A 77 1.33 6.19 -13.31
CA HIS A 77 0.59 7.46 -13.24
C HIS A 77 1.47 8.65 -12.85
N ILE A 78 2.71 8.44 -12.38
CA ILE A 78 3.57 9.52 -11.87
C ILE A 78 4.01 10.46 -13.00
N ALA A 79 4.35 9.93 -14.17
CA ALA A 79 4.91 10.71 -15.27
C ALA A 79 3.95 11.83 -15.73
N ASP A 80 2.66 11.49 -15.85
CA ASP A 80 1.61 12.43 -16.29
C ASP A 80 1.10 13.33 -15.15
N ASN A 81 1.53 13.09 -13.92
CA ASN A 81 1.05 13.78 -12.71
C ASN A 81 2.20 14.39 -11.89
N ARG A 82 3.33 14.73 -12.53
CA ARG A 82 4.52 15.24 -11.84
C ARG A 82 4.24 16.41 -10.89
N ALA A 83 3.51 17.42 -11.36
CA ALA A 83 3.18 18.60 -10.55
C ALA A 83 2.31 18.26 -9.33
N LEU A 84 1.39 17.31 -9.48
CA LEU A 84 0.56 16.83 -8.38
C LEU A 84 1.40 16.05 -7.36
N VAL A 85 2.33 15.20 -7.80
CA VAL A 85 3.26 14.48 -6.90
C VAL A 85 4.15 15.47 -6.12
N GLU A 86 4.62 16.52 -6.78
CA GLU A 86 5.36 17.62 -6.14
C GLU A 86 4.49 18.34 -5.10
N GLN A 87 3.24 18.67 -5.43
CA GLN A 87 2.28 19.26 -4.49
C GLN A 87 2.05 18.36 -3.27
N MET A 88 1.77 17.07 -3.47
CA MET A 88 1.57 16.11 -2.38
C MET A 88 2.77 16.08 -1.42
N HIS A 89 3.99 16.12 -1.96
CA HIS A 89 5.20 16.16 -1.16
C HIS A 89 5.38 17.49 -0.43
N ALA A 90 5.14 18.63 -1.11
CA ALA A 90 5.24 19.97 -0.54
C ALA A 90 4.23 20.22 0.59
N GLU A 91 3.05 19.62 0.51
CA GLU A 91 2.02 19.62 1.57
C GLU A 91 2.38 18.68 2.75
N GLY A 92 3.52 17.99 2.68
CA GLY A 92 4.06 17.18 3.77
C GLY A 92 3.49 15.76 3.86
N HIS A 93 2.79 15.29 2.81
CA HIS A 93 2.37 13.89 2.74
C HIS A 93 3.57 12.98 2.48
N GLU A 94 3.51 11.77 3.02
CA GLU A 94 4.50 10.74 2.76
C GLU A 94 4.17 10.01 1.47
N LEU A 95 5.14 9.83 0.57
CA LEU A 95 4.96 9.10 -0.68
C LEU A 95 5.63 7.72 -0.61
N ALA A 96 4.89 6.71 -1.03
CA ALA A 96 5.25 5.30 -0.96
C ALA A 96 4.96 4.57 -2.28
N VAL A 97 5.45 3.33 -2.41
CA VAL A 97 5.43 2.58 -3.68
C VAL A 97 4.31 1.54 -3.72
N HIS A 98 3.43 1.62 -4.73
CA HIS A 98 2.40 0.61 -5.04
C HIS A 98 2.73 -0.25 -6.26
N GLY A 99 4.02 -0.32 -6.63
CA GLY A 99 4.50 -0.96 -7.86
C GLY A 99 4.43 -0.03 -9.07
N TRP A 100 4.93 -0.50 -10.21
CA TRP A 100 4.89 0.29 -11.45
C TRP A 100 3.51 0.28 -12.11
N THR A 101 2.87 -0.87 -12.16
CA THR A 101 1.49 -1.05 -12.67
C THR A 101 0.68 -1.76 -11.60
N HIS A 102 -0.63 -1.50 -11.52
CA HIS A 102 -1.50 -2.17 -10.54
C HIS A 102 -1.86 -3.60 -10.97
N ARG A 103 -0.85 -4.49 -11.01
CA ARG A 103 -0.97 -5.90 -11.39
C ARG A 103 -0.65 -6.80 -10.20
N SER A 104 -1.27 -7.98 -10.19
CA SER A 104 -0.97 -9.01 -9.18
C SER A 104 0.49 -9.45 -9.28
N VAL A 105 1.14 -9.61 -8.12
CA VAL A 105 2.53 -10.08 -8.02
C VAL A 105 2.68 -11.58 -8.27
N VAL A 106 1.57 -12.31 -8.37
CA VAL A 106 1.58 -13.78 -8.55
C VAL A 106 2.11 -14.13 -9.94
N GLY A 107 3.11 -15.02 -9.97
CA GLY A 107 3.74 -15.48 -11.21
C GLY A 107 4.80 -14.54 -11.79
N LEU A 108 5.03 -13.37 -11.17
CA LEU A 108 6.12 -12.48 -11.56
C LEU A 108 7.46 -12.92 -10.93
N SER A 109 8.55 -12.76 -11.68
CA SER A 109 9.90 -13.04 -11.18
C SER A 109 10.36 -11.97 -10.19
N ARG A 110 11.27 -12.35 -9.29
CA ARG A 110 11.92 -11.40 -8.35
C ARG A 110 12.56 -10.23 -9.08
N GLN A 111 13.26 -10.48 -10.20
CA GLN A 111 13.89 -9.43 -10.99
C GLN A 111 12.86 -8.46 -11.55
N ARG A 112 11.77 -8.96 -12.16
CA ARG A 112 10.72 -8.09 -12.69
C ARG A 112 10.10 -7.22 -11.61
N LEU A 113 9.79 -7.83 -10.46
CA LEU A 113 9.23 -7.12 -9.31
C LEU A 113 10.21 -6.06 -8.78
N ARG A 114 11.50 -6.38 -8.68
CA ARG A 114 12.55 -5.44 -8.27
C ARG A 114 12.61 -4.25 -9.23
N ASP A 115 12.61 -4.49 -10.52
CA ASP A 115 12.68 -3.44 -11.54
C ASP A 115 11.45 -2.51 -11.48
N ASP A 116 10.24 -3.08 -11.31
CA ASP A 116 9.01 -2.28 -11.17
C ASP A 116 9.03 -1.43 -9.89
N LEU A 117 9.55 -1.97 -8.78
CA LEU A 117 9.70 -1.22 -7.51
C LEU A 117 10.75 -0.10 -7.64
N GLU A 118 11.93 -0.41 -8.15
CA GLU A 118 13.02 0.56 -8.29
C GLU A 118 12.65 1.69 -9.25
N ARG A 119 11.94 1.38 -10.34
CA ARG A 119 11.44 2.38 -11.28
C ARG A 119 10.49 3.36 -10.62
N THR A 120 9.59 2.87 -9.77
CA THR A 120 8.64 3.72 -9.02
C THR A 120 9.38 4.55 -7.98
N CYS A 121 10.33 3.96 -7.24
CA CYS A 121 11.22 4.69 -6.34
C CYS A 121 11.94 5.83 -7.04
N ALA A 122 12.55 5.56 -8.19
CA ALA A 122 13.30 6.54 -8.97
C ALA A 122 12.39 7.69 -9.43
N ALA A 123 11.18 7.37 -9.93
CA ALA A 123 10.21 8.38 -10.37
C ALA A 123 9.80 9.32 -9.22
N ILE A 124 9.50 8.78 -8.03
CA ILE A 124 9.19 9.61 -6.85
C ILE A 124 10.42 10.44 -6.44
N THR A 125 11.59 9.80 -6.31
CA THR A 125 12.82 10.45 -5.84
C THR A 125 13.26 11.58 -6.77
N GLN A 126 13.08 11.43 -8.08
CA GLN A 126 13.42 12.45 -9.07
C GLN A 126 12.57 13.72 -8.92
N ILE A 127 11.34 13.60 -8.41
CA ILE A 127 10.43 14.73 -8.23
C ILE A 127 10.64 15.36 -6.85
N THR A 128 10.79 14.54 -5.80
CA THR A 128 10.76 15.00 -4.41
C THR A 128 12.12 15.14 -3.76
N GLY A 129 13.18 14.60 -4.37
CA GLY A 129 14.49 14.44 -3.74
C GLY A 129 14.51 13.42 -2.59
N THR A 130 13.36 12.78 -2.28
CA THR A 130 13.20 11.88 -1.13
C THR A 130 12.91 10.46 -1.61
N ARG A 131 13.76 9.50 -1.23
CA ARG A 131 13.54 8.09 -1.57
C ARG A 131 12.41 7.48 -0.72
N PRO A 132 11.40 6.83 -1.34
CA PRO A 132 10.35 6.13 -0.60
C PRO A 132 10.90 5.03 0.32
N ARG A 133 10.24 4.82 1.46
CA ARG A 133 10.59 3.79 2.45
C ARG A 133 9.64 2.59 2.41
N TRP A 134 8.39 2.84 2.04
CA TRP A 134 7.32 1.85 2.15
C TRP A 134 6.92 1.32 0.79
N HIS A 135 6.54 0.04 0.80
CA HIS A 135 5.89 -0.61 -0.31
C HIS A 135 4.60 -1.30 0.16
N ARG A 136 3.53 -1.19 -0.62
CA ARG A 136 2.36 -2.03 -0.47
C ARG A 136 2.15 -2.76 -1.79
N PRO A 137 2.05 -4.10 -1.81
CA PRO A 137 1.79 -4.81 -3.06
C PRO A 137 0.32 -4.63 -3.47
N PRO A 138 0.02 -4.48 -4.77
CA PRO A 138 -1.34 -4.49 -5.27
C PRO A 138 -2.16 -5.65 -4.73
N PHE A 139 -3.42 -5.38 -4.40
CA PHE A 139 -4.36 -6.32 -3.77
C PHE A 139 -3.93 -6.86 -2.38
N GLY A 140 -2.83 -6.37 -1.81
CA GLY A 140 -2.25 -6.86 -0.56
C GLY A 140 -1.70 -8.30 -0.64
N ILE A 141 -1.42 -8.79 -1.85
CA ILE A 141 -0.92 -10.15 -2.09
C ILE A 141 0.61 -10.15 -2.02
N THR A 142 1.19 -11.09 -1.28
CA THR A 142 2.65 -11.26 -1.16
C THR A 142 3.11 -12.64 -1.59
N THR A 143 4.24 -12.71 -2.29
CA THR A 143 4.97 -13.95 -2.60
C THR A 143 6.39 -13.88 -2.01
N LEU A 144 7.13 -15.00 -2.00
CA LEU A 144 8.55 -14.96 -1.62
C LEU A 144 9.34 -14.02 -2.56
N ALA A 145 9.09 -14.12 -3.86
CA ALA A 145 9.71 -13.25 -4.86
C ALA A 145 9.42 -11.76 -4.62
N SER A 146 8.18 -11.39 -4.25
CA SER A 146 7.84 -9.99 -3.97
C SER A 146 8.47 -9.48 -2.68
N ARG A 147 8.61 -10.34 -1.66
CA ARG A 147 9.31 -10.00 -0.41
C ARG A 147 10.80 -9.80 -0.65
N ASP A 148 11.43 -10.64 -1.45
CA ASP A 148 12.85 -10.51 -1.78
C ASP A 148 13.11 -9.29 -2.67
N ALA A 149 12.23 -9.00 -3.63
CA ALA A 149 12.31 -7.78 -4.42
C ALA A 149 12.20 -6.49 -3.57
N ALA A 150 11.31 -6.48 -2.57
CA ALA A 150 11.21 -5.36 -1.63
C ALA A 150 12.50 -5.20 -0.81
N ARG A 151 13.10 -6.31 -0.34
CA ARG A 151 14.40 -6.29 0.34
C ARG A 151 15.52 -5.74 -0.55
N ASP A 152 15.58 -6.18 -1.80
CA ASP A 152 16.60 -5.75 -2.78
C ASP A 152 16.56 -4.25 -3.09
N THR A 153 15.39 -3.64 -2.97
CA THR A 153 15.16 -2.20 -3.19
C THR A 153 15.23 -1.37 -1.91
N GLY A 154 15.45 -2.01 -0.76
CA GLY A 154 15.45 -1.37 0.55
C GLY A 154 14.08 -0.89 1.02
N LEU A 155 13.00 -1.33 0.38
CA LEU A 155 11.63 -0.99 0.73
C LEU A 155 11.10 -1.92 1.83
N THR A 156 10.30 -1.36 2.73
CA THR A 156 9.60 -2.12 3.78
C THR A 156 8.16 -2.39 3.36
N PRO A 157 7.75 -3.67 3.19
CA PRO A 157 6.37 -4.01 2.89
C PRO A 157 5.44 -3.71 4.08
N VAL A 158 4.31 -3.07 3.82
CA VAL A 158 3.28 -2.76 4.81
C VAL A 158 1.87 -2.94 4.23
N LEU A 159 1.00 -3.57 5.01
CA LEU A 159 -0.40 -3.81 4.68
C LEU A 159 -1.26 -2.86 5.53
N TRP A 160 -2.36 -3.36 6.10
CA TRP A 160 -3.29 -2.58 6.89
C TRP A 160 -3.99 -3.46 7.93
N THR A 161 -4.51 -2.81 8.97
CA THR A 161 -5.31 -3.43 10.03
C THR A 161 -6.78 -3.04 9.96
N ALA A 162 -7.11 -1.90 9.36
CA ALA A 162 -8.47 -1.40 9.18
C ALA A 162 -8.69 -0.94 7.73
N TRP A 163 -9.88 -1.17 7.18
CA TRP A 163 -10.23 -0.74 5.82
C TRP A 163 -11.74 -0.56 5.63
N GLY A 164 -12.11 0.34 4.71
CA GLY A 164 -13.50 0.71 4.45
C GLY A 164 -14.23 -0.15 3.40
N ARG A 165 -13.50 -0.91 2.58
CA ARG A 165 -14.03 -1.48 1.32
C ARG A 165 -14.61 -0.43 0.37
N ASP A 166 -14.00 0.74 0.39
CA ASP A 166 -14.38 1.96 -0.33
C ASP A 166 -14.37 1.81 -1.85
N TRP A 167 -13.52 0.91 -2.38
CA TRP A 167 -13.50 0.58 -3.82
C TRP A 167 -14.80 -0.04 -4.35
N SER A 168 -15.66 -0.60 -3.48
CA SER A 168 -16.88 -1.31 -3.86
C SER A 168 -18.06 -0.36 -4.05
N ARG A 169 -18.77 -0.42 -5.19
CA ARG A 169 -20.00 0.36 -5.46
C ARG A 169 -21.11 0.22 -4.40
N TRP A 170 -21.06 -0.84 -3.60
CA TRP A 170 -22.10 -1.18 -2.63
C TRP A 170 -21.89 -0.55 -1.24
N VAL A 171 -20.79 0.17 -1.02
CA VAL A 171 -20.44 0.72 0.28
C VAL A 171 -20.44 2.24 0.22
N GLY A 172 -21.47 2.87 0.79
CA GLY A 172 -21.54 4.34 0.91
C GLY A 172 -20.64 4.90 2.03
N PRO A 173 -20.53 6.23 2.16
CA PRO A 173 -19.65 6.89 3.13
C PRO A 173 -19.82 6.43 4.58
N ALA A 174 -21.06 6.30 5.06
CA ALA A 174 -21.36 5.80 6.40
C ALA A 174 -20.92 4.32 6.58
N GLY A 175 -21.01 3.52 5.51
CA GLY A 175 -20.56 2.13 5.50
C GLY A 175 -19.03 2.02 5.56
N ILE A 176 -18.32 2.89 4.85
CA ILE A 176 -16.85 3.02 4.90
C ILE A 176 -16.44 3.37 6.33
N THR A 177 -17.00 4.44 6.88
CA THR A 177 -16.74 4.93 8.23
C THR A 177 -16.92 3.82 9.27
N ARG A 178 -18.10 3.17 9.27
CA ARG A 178 -18.40 2.08 10.20
C ARG A 178 -17.40 0.92 10.10
N ARG A 179 -17.03 0.51 8.88
CA ARG A 179 -16.09 -0.63 8.69
C ARG A 179 -14.69 -0.30 9.20
N VAL A 180 -14.22 0.92 8.97
CA VAL A 180 -12.94 1.40 9.52
C VAL A 180 -13.01 1.38 11.04
N GLU A 181 -13.99 2.02 11.66
CA GLU A 181 -14.12 2.11 13.12
C GLU A 181 -14.27 0.75 13.82
N LEU A 182 -15.00 -0.19 13.21
CA LEU A 182 -15.16 -1.55 13.77
C LEU A 182 -13.83 -2.30 13.90
N THR A 183 -12.90 -2.07 12.98
CA THR A 183 -11.63 -2.81 12.88
C THR A 183 -10.43 -2.02 13.38
N LEU A 184 -10.54 -0.70 13.46
CA LEU A 184 -9.47 0.17 13.94
C LEU A 184 -9.22 -0.07 15.43
N ARG A 185 -7.94 -0.15 15.77
CA ARG A 185 -7.42 -0.21 17.14
C ARG A 185 -6.27 0.78 17.24
N PRO A 186 -5.88 1.24 18.45
CA PRO A 186 -4.67 2.02 18.64
C PRO A 186 -3.46 1.36 17.95
N GLY A 187 -2.64 2.16 17.26
CA GLY A 187 -1.51 1.66 16.46
C GLY A 187 -1.91 1.02 15.13
N GLY A 188 -3.15 1.18 14.68
CA GLY A 188 -3.64 0.63 13.42
C GLY A 188 -3.27 1.44 12.18
N THR A 189 -3.14 0.76 11.04
CA THR A 189 -3.03 1.36 9.70
C THR A 189 -4.37 1.24 8.98
N VAL A 190 -4.89 2.36 8.50
CA VAL A 190 -6.12 2.49 7.71
C VAL A 190 -5.79 2.47 6.23
N LEU A 191 -6.44 1.60 5.47
CA LEU A 191 -6.42 1.57 4.00
C LEU A 191 -7.70 2.17 3.43
N LEU A 192 -7.53 3.17 2.57
CA LEU A 192 -8.51 3.80 1.68
C LEU A 192 -7.88 4.05 0.30
N HIS A 193 -8.65 4.55 -0.66
CA HIS A 193 -8.22 4.83 -2.03
C HIS A 193 -8.70 6.23 -2.46
N ASP A 194 -7.82 7.03 -3.06
CA ASP A 194 -8.12 8.40 -3.48
C ASP A 194 -8.54 8.51 -4.96
N THR A 195 -8.60 7.40 -5.69
CA THR A 195 -9.00 7.31 -7.09
C THR A 195 -9.92 6.12 -7.33
N ASP A 196 -10.66 6.14 -8.45
CA ASP A 196 -11.47 5.03 -8.92
C ASP A 196 -10.86 4.23 -10.10
N ARG A 197 -9.60 4.48 -10.48
CA ARG A 197 -8.91 3.81 -11.60
C ARG A 197 -8.97 2.28 -11.56
N TYR A 198 -8.86 1.69 -10.37
CA TYR A 198 -8.92 0.24 -10.16
C TYR A 198 -10.11 -0.18 -9.29
N ALA A 199 -11.08 0.73 -9.14
CA ALA A 199 -12.22 0.57 -8.25
C ALA A 199 -13.54 0.89 -8.98
N SER A 200 -14.65 0.87 -8.25
CA SER A 200 -15.93 1.24 -8.84
C SER A 200 -15.96 2.75 -9.14
N PRO A 201 -16.50 3.18 -10.30
CA PRO A 201 -16.61 4.59 -10.65
C PRO A 201 -17.25 5.43 -9.54
N GLY A 202 -16.68 6.61 -9.28
CA GLY A 202 -17.08 7.52 -8.22
C GLY A 202 -16.80 7.03 -6.79
N SER A 203 -16.01 5.96 -6.60
CA SER A 203 -15.61 5.49 -5.26
C SER A 203 -14.87 6.54 -4.46
N TRP A 204 -13.94 7.27 -5.07
CA TRP A 204 -13.18 8.32 -4.40
C TRP A 204 -14.07 9.40 -3.75
N ARG A 205 -15.24 9.73 -4.31
CA ARG A 205 -16.20 10.68 -3.69
C ARG A 205 -16.76 10.15 -2.38
N ARG A 206 -17.02 8.84 -2.35
CA ARG A 206 -17.52 8.16 -1.15
C ARG A 206 -16.41 8.02 -0.11
N THR A 207 -15.17 7.80 -0.56
CA THR A 207 -13.99 7.82 0.30
C THR A 207 -13.79 9.21 0.91
N ASP A 208 -13.80 10.28 0.11
CA ASP A 208 -13.61 11.66 0.59
C ASP A 208 -14.65 12.08 1.63
N ALA A 209 -15.94 11.78 1.39
CA ALA A 209 -17.00 12.03 2.36
C ALA A 209 -16.85 11.21 3.66
N ALA A 210 -16.39 9.96 3.56
CA ALA A 210 -16.11 9.14 4.73
C ALA A 210 -14.88 9.63 5.49
N LEU A 211 -13.86 10.11 4.77
CA LEU A 211 -12.63 10.64 5.31
C LEU A 211 -12.92 11.87 6.17
N ASP A 212 -13.72 12.81 5.66
CA ASP A 212 -14.15 14.00 6.42
C ASP A 212 -14.84 13.63 7.74
N THR A 213 -15.71 12.61 7.70
CA THR A 213 -16.40 12.09 8.90
C THR A 213 -15.42 11.44 9.89
N LEU A 214 -14.51 10.60 9.40
CA LEU A 214 -13.53 9.89 10.23
C LEU A 214 -12.58 10.88 10.91
N LEU A 215 -12.04 11.84 10.18
CA LEU A 215 -11.10 12.84 10.71
C LEU A 215 -11.74 13.72 11.77
N THR A 216 -12.98 14.17 11.55
CA THR A 216 -13.76 14.93 12.55
C THR A 216 -13.90 14.15 13.87
N ARG A 217 -14.18 12.84 13.78
CA ARG A 217 -14.36 11.99 14.96
C ARG A 217 -13.04 11.71 15.68
N TRP A 218 -11.98 11.43 14.94
CA TRP A 218 -10.66 11.15 15.52
C TRP A 218 -10.05 12.37 16.20
N ALA A 219 -10.23 13.56 15.61
CA ALA A 219 -9.86 14.82 16.24
C ALA A 219 -10.59 15.01 17.58
N SER A 220 -11.91 14.73 17.61
CA SER A 220 -12.72 14.84 18.84
C SER A 220 -12.31 13.83 19.92
N SER A 221 -11.76 12.67 19.54
CA SER A 221 -11.29 11.63 20.47
C SER A 221 -9.82 11.78 20.89
N GLY A 222 -9.09 12.79 20.38
CA GLY A 222 -7.67 13.01 20.67
C GLY A 222 -6.74 11.91 20.13
N VAL A 223 -7.16 11.18 19.11
CA VAL A 223 -6.32 10.15 18.48
C VAL A 223 -5.44 10.85 17.44
N PRO A 224 -4.10 10.80 17.56
CA PRO A 224 -3.25 11.41 16.53
C PRO A 224 -3.28 10.56 15.26
N VAL A 225 -3.41 11.24 14.13
CA VAL A 225 -3.56 10.65 12.80
C VAL A 225 -2.49 11.25 11.90
N GLY A 226 -1.81 10.41 11.13
CA GLY A 226 -0.69 10.88 10.32
C GLY A 226 -0.15 9.83 9.35
N PRO A 227 0.98 10.12 8.68
CA PRO A 227 1.67 9.18 7.80
C PRO A 227 2.33 8.02 8.58
N LEU A 228 2.66 6.95 7.87
CA LEU A 228 3.40 5.77 8.36
C LEU A 228 4.78 6.14 8.93
N ALA A 229 5.44 7.18 8.43
CA ALA A 229 6.70 7.70 9.00
C ALA A 229 6.60 8.07 10.49
N GLU A 230 5.41 8.47 10.96
CA GLU A 230 5.14 8.83 12.36
C GLU A 230 4.62 7.63 13.17
N HIS A 231 4.24 6.56 12.47
CA HIS A 231 3.66 5.36 13.05
C HIS A 231 4.65 4.51 13.83
N TRP A 232 5.96 4.64 13.57
CA TRP A 232 7.03 3.97 14.31
C TRP A 232 8.11 4.97 14.75
N SER A 233 8.89 4.64 15.79
CA SER A 233 10.07 5.44 16.13
C SER A 233 11.12 5.34 15.01
N ARG A 234 11.90 6.41 14.79
CA ARG A 234 12.97 6.41 13.76
C ARG A 234 14.00 5.30 13.98
N ASP A 235 14.19 4.87 15.22
CA ASP A 235 15.15 3.83 15.63
C ASP A 235 14.61 2.39 15.45
N GLU A 236 13.30 2.22 15.39
CA GLU A 236 12.67 0.91 15.18
C GLU A 236 12.65 0.46 13.72
N VAL A 237 12.85 1.40 12.77
CA VAL A 237 13.01 1.05 11.36
C VAL A 237 14.47 0.68 11.12
N VAL A 238 14.79 -0.57 11.46
CA VAL A 238 16.08 -1.18 11.12
C VAL A 238 16.23 -1.11 9.60
N PRO A 239 17.27 -0.44 9.06
CA PRO A 239 17.64 -0.62 7.68
C PRO A 239 17.84 -2.12 7.47
N ILE A 240 17.21 -2.71 6.46
CA ILE A 240 17.51 -4.07 6.06
C ILE A 240 18.97 -4.03 5.56
N SER A 241 19.89 -4.30 6.50
CA SER A 241 21.35 -4.34 6.40
C SER A 241 21.99 -3.34 5.43
N ARG A 242 22.76 -2.40 5.98
CA ARG A 242 23.90 -1.83 5.24
C ARG A 242 24.65 -3.01 4.60
N CYS A 243 24.63 -3.13 3.28
CA CYS A 243 25.54 -4.03 2.57
C CYS A 243 26.94 -3.69 3.06
N ARG A 244 27.56 -4.58 3.85
CA ARG A 244 29.00 -4.54 4.01
C ARG A 244 29.58 -4.65 2.60
N PRO A 245 30.51 -3.79 2.16
CA PRO A 245 31.28 -4.09 0.97
C PRO A 245 31.91 -5.47 1.18
N GLY A 246 31.72 -6.36 0.19
CA GLY A 246 32.33 -7.68 0.23
C GLY A 246 33.84 -7.57 0.42
N PRO A 247 34.51 -8.60 0.99
CA PRO A 247 35.94 -8.58 1.15
C PRO A 247 36.60 -8.31 -0.20
N ALA A 248 37.49 -7.32 -0.23
CA ALA A 248 38.32 -7.05 -1.41
C ALA A 248 39.01 -8.35 -1.82
N GLY A 249 38.87 -8.72 -3.09
CA GLY A 249 39.53 -9.90 -3.64
C GLY A 249 41.05 -9.82 -3.45
N PRO A 250 41.74 -10.97 -3.42
CA PRO A 250 43.18 -10.99 -3.25
C PRO A 250 43.85 -10.23 -4.41
N PRO A 251 44.97 -9.52 -4.15
CA PRO A 251 45.70 -8.87 -5.22
C PRO A 251 46.15 -9.90 -6.26
N SER A 252 45.92 -9.56 -7.53
CA SER A 252 46.41 -10.32 -8.69
C SER A 252 47.95 -10.31 -8.71
N PRO A 253 48.58 -11.36 -9.29
CA PRO A 253 49.97 -11.72 -9.06
C PRO A 253 50.99 -10.68 -9.53
#